data_AF-A0A7C6KIT3-F1
#
_entry.id   AF-A0A7C6KIT3-F1
#
_cell.length_a   1.000
_cell.length_b   1.000
_cell.length_c   1.000
_cell.angle_alpha   90.00
_cell.angle_beta   90.00
_cell.angle_gamma   90.00
#
_symmetry.space_group_name_H-M   'P 1'
#
loop_
_entity.id
_entity.type
_entity.pdbx_description
1 polymer ?
#
loop_
_entity_poly.entity_id
_entity_poly.type
_entity_poly.pdbx_seq_one_letter_code
_entity_poly.pdbx_strand_id
1 'polypeptide(L)'
;MNPTRDKQIERARVRVGQVVTSRAGRDAGRSYLVVGWREDGRVLVADGESRSVKRPKPKNVRHLWVHSMWYTDPVWVADDRHVREALARFRRDQEAEDKAGDAREGRATENGTPRARKGGERDGRESGDD
;
A
#
# COMPACT_ATOMS: atom_id res chain seq x y z
N MET A 1 23.61 -24.28 18.63
CA MET A 1 22.64 -23.39 17.93
C MET A 1 21.89 -22.59 18.99
N ASN A 2 22.09 -21.27 19.08
CA ASN A 2 21.37 -20.42 20.02
C ASN A 2 20.16 -19.76 19.30
N PRO A 3 18.93 -20.28 19.48
CA PRO A 3 17.74 -19.80 18.77
C PRO A 3 17.33 -18.35 19.12
N THR A 4 17.96 -17.76 20.13
CA THR A 4 17.65 -16.42 20.66
C THR A 4 18.23 -15.29 19.80
N ARG A 5 19.34 -15.52 19.09
CA ARG A 5 20.07 -14.47 18.36
C ARG A 5 19.39 -14.15 17.02
N ASP A 6 18.89 -15.16 16.31
CA ASP A 6 18.18 -14.97 15.03
C ASP A 6 16.83 -14.26 15.21
N LYS A 7 16.09 -14.58 16.29
CA LYS A 7 14.86 -13.86 16.65
C LYS A 7 15.11 -12.38 16.97
N GLN A 8 16.30 -12.01 17.47
CA GLN A 8 16.64 -10.60 17.69
C GLN A 8 16.97 -9.85 16.39
N ILE A 9 17.53 -10.52 15.38
CA ILE A 9 17.85 -9.88 14.08
C ILE A 9 16.57 -9.59 13.29
N GLU A 10 15.54 -10.44 13.34
CA GLU A 10 14.24 -10.14 12.71
C GLU A 10 13.50 -8.98 13.42
N ARG A 11 13.58 -8.91 14.76
CA ARG A 11 13.08 -7.74 15.52
C ARG A 11 13.80 -6.45 15.14
N ALA A 12 15.02 -6.50 14.63
CA ALA A 12 15.76 -5.30 14.22
C ALA A 12 15.16 -4.62 12.97
N ARG A 13 14.29 -5.29 12.20
CA ARG A 13 13.71 -4.73 10.96
C ARG A 13 12.39 -4.00 11.14
N VAL A 14 11.65 -4.26 12.23
CA VAL A 14 10.36 -3.61 12.51
C VAL A 14 10.39 -3.13 13.95
N ARG A 15 9.99 -1.88 14.19
CA ARG A 15 9.99 -1.20 15.51
C ARG A 15 8.57 -0.76 15.91
N VAL A 16 8.37 -0.44 17.19
CA VAL A 16 7.11 0.18 17.66
C VAL A 16 6.97 1.56 17.01
N GLY A 17 5.74 1.93 16.66
CA GLY A 17 5.44 3.17 15.95
C GLY A 17 5.70 3.10 14.44
N GLN A 18 6.19 1.98 13.90
CA GLN A 18 6.34 1.78 12.46
C GLN A 18 4.98 1.65 11.78
N VAL A 19 4.80 2.32 10.65
CA VAL A 19 3.62 2.15 9.80
C VAL A 19 3.80 0.93 8.90
N VAL A 20 2.79 0.07 8.84
CA VAL A 20 2.79 -1.15 8.03
C VAL A 20 1.47 -1.32 7.28
N THR A 21 1.51 -1.88 6.08
CA THR A 21 0.30 -2.21 5.31
C THR A 21 0.17 -3.71 5.15
N SER A 22 -1.04 -4.23 5.30
CA SER A 22 -1.34 -5.64 5.07
C SER A 22 -1.30 -5.98 3.59
N ARG A 23 -0.46 -6.93 3.18
CA ARG A 23 -0.35 -7.39 1.78
C ARG A 23 -1.33 -8.50 1.41
N ALA A 24 -1.83 -9.23 2.39
CA ALA A 24 -2.63 -10.44 2.14
C ALA A 24 -3.68 -10.70 3.24
N GLY A 25 -4.66 -11.54 2.90
CA GLY A 25 -5.77 -11.93 3.77
C GLY A 25 -6.93 -10.94 3.74
N ARG A 26 -7.90 -11.12 4.65
CA ARG A 26 -9.13 -10.30 4.74
C ARG A 26 -8.89 -8.79 4.88
N ASP A 27 -7.71 -8.40 5.37
CA ASP A 27 -7.35 -7.01 5.59
C ASP A 27 -6.40 -6.44 4.52
N ALA A 28 -6.23 -7.10 3.38
CA ALA A 28 -5.34 -6.61 2.33
C ALA A 28 -5.63 -5.13 1.99
N GLY A 29 -4.56 -4.33 1.87
CA GLY A 29 -4.64 -2.89 1.64
C GLY A 29 -4.85 -2.02 2.88
N ARG A 30 -5.13 -2.59 4.06
CA ARG A 30 -5.28 -1.80 5.29
C ARG A 30 -3.92 -1.48 5.92
N SER A 31 -3.75 -0.22 6.31
CA SER A 31 -2.59 0.26 7.07
C SER A 31 -2.82 0.14 8.57
N TYR A 32 -1.75 -0.16 9.29
CA TYR A 32 -1.73 -0.34 10.74
C TYR A 32 -0.46 0.27 11.32
N LEU A 33 -0.49 0.52 12.64
CA LEU A 33 0.66 0.92 13.42
C LEU A 33 1.16 -0.26 14.26
N VAL A 34 2.48 -0.48 14.29
CA VAL A 34 3.08 -1.49 15.15
C VAL A 34 3.09 -1.00 16.59
N VAL A 35 2.43 -1.73 17.50
CA VAL A 35 2.33 -1.38 18.93
C VAL A 35 3.17 -2.29 19.82
N GLY A 36 3.78 -3.34 19.26
CA GLY A 36 4.67 -4.24 20.02
C GLY A 36 4.97 -5.57 19.32
N TRP A 37 5.47 -6.53 20.09
CA TRP A 37 5.78 -7.90 19.62
C TRP A 37 5.24 -8.95 20.58
N ARG A 38 5.02 -10.14 20.05
CA ARG A 38 4.82 -11.36 20.82
C ARG A 38 6.11 -12.16 20.94
N GLU A 39 6.13 -13.05 21.92
CA GLU A 39 7.24 -13.98 22.18
C GLU A 39 7.45 -14.98 21.03
N ASP A 40 6.37 -15.29 20.29
CA ASP A 40 6.39 -16.14 19.11
C ASP A 40 7.00 -15.46 17.87
N GLY A 41 7.43 -14.20 17.98
CA GLY A 41 8.03 -13.43 16.88
C GLY A 41 7.03 -12.69 16.01
N ARG A 42 5.72 -12.78 16.29
CA ARG A 42 4.71 -11.99 15.58
C ARG A 42 4.72 -10.54 16.05
N VAL A 43 4.42 -9.62 15.14
CA VAL A 43 4.22 -8.21 15.48
C VAL A 43 2.78 -7.97 15.91
N LEU A 44 2.59 -7.05 16.83
CA LEU A 44 1.28 -6.59 17.27
C LEU A 44 0.96 -5.29 16.53
N VAL A 45 -0.19 -5.28 15.84
CA VAL A 45 -0.61 -4.13 15.04
C VAL A 45 -1.99 -3.63 15.46
N ALA A 46 -2.20 -2.32 15.41
CA ALA A 46 -3.46 -1.65 15.72
C ALA A 46 -3.81 -0.63 14.63
N ASP A 47 -5.10 -0.45 14.36
CA ASP A 47 -5.63 0.61 13.47
C ASP A 47 -6.43 1.66 14.26
N GLY A 48 -6.71 1.40 15.54
CA GLY A 48 -7.52 2.27 16.38
C GLY A 48 -9.00 2.29 16.03
N GLU A 49 -9.48 1.45 15.12
CA GLU A 49 -10.90 1.35 14.74
C GLU A 49 -11.41 -0.08 14.93
N SER A 50 -10.90 -1.01 14.11
CA SER A 50 -11.27 -2.42 14.22
C SER A 50 -10.42 -3.17 15.24
N ARG A 51 -9.21 -2.68 15.51
CA ARG A 51 -8.20 -3.25 16.41
C ARG A 51 -7.57 -2.13 17.23
N SER A 52 -7.93 -2.12 18.51
CA SER A 52 -7.42 -1.16 19.48
C SER A 52 -6.01 -1.52 19.96
N VAL A 53 -5.32 -0.54 20.54
CA VAL A 53 -4.04 -0.72 21.23
C VAL A 53 -4.14 -1.76 22.34
N LYS A 54 -5.31 -1.86 23.00
CA LYS A 54 -5.58 -2.83 24.07
C LYS A 54 -5.86 -4.25 23.56
N ARG A 55 -6.35 -4.39 22.32
CA ARG A 55 -6.60 -5.68 21.66
C ARG A 55 -5.94 -5.71 20.28
N PRO A 56 -4.61 -5.63 20.23
CA PRO A 56 -3.88 -5.55 18.98
C PRO A 56 -3.94 -6.89 18.25
N LYS A 57 -3.87 -6.83 16.93
CA LYS A 57 -3.90 -8.02 16.08
C LYS A 57 -2.48 -8.58 15.95
N PRO A 58 -2.24 -9.86 16.31
CA PRO A 58 -0.97 -10.50 16.00
C PRO A 58 -0.87 -10.75 14.49
N LYS A 59 0.21 -10.29 13.87
CA LYS A 59 0.46 -10.41 12.44
C LYS A 59 1.86 -10.97 12.18
N ASN A 60 1.97 -11.82 11.17
CA ASN A 60 3.25 -12.31 10.69
C ASN A 60 3.89 -11.22 9.81
N VAL A 61 5.16 -10.90 10.05
CA VAL A 61 5.94 -9.89 9.31
C VAL A 61 5.95 -10.19 7.81
N ARG A 62 5.94 -11.46 7.40
CA ARG A 62 5.89 -11.88 5.99
C ARG A 62 4.66 -11.38 5.23
N HIS A 63 3.58 -11.03 5.93
CA HIS A 63 2.33 -10.54 5.34
C HIS A 63 2.20 -9.02 5.41
N LEU A 64 3.25 -8.34 5.84
CA LEU A 64 3.29 -6.90 5.98
C LEU A 64 4.22 -6.29 4.93
N TRP A 65 3.78 -5.16 4.40
CA TRP A 65 4.65 -4.18 3.79
C TRP A 65 5.08 -3.21 4.88
N VAL A 66 6.37 -3.06 5.09
CA VAL A 66 6.93 -2.16 6.10
C VAL A 66 7.29 -0.86 5.41
N HIS A 67 6.67 0.24 5.80
CA HIS A 67 7.00 1.57 5.28
C HIS A 67 8.23 2.11 5.99
N SER A 68 8.91 3.11 5.41
CA SER A 68 10.03 3.79 6.07
C SER A 68 9.57 4.69 7.21
N MET A 69 8.32 5.17 7.16
CA MET A 69 7.74 6.07 8.16
C MET A 69 7.48 5.35 9.50
N TRP A 70 7.96 5.98 10.57
CA TRP A 70 7.73 5.55 11.95
C TRP A 70 7.65 6.74 12.88
N TYR A 71 6.92 6.54 13.96
CA TYR A 71 6.77 7.52 15.02
C TYR A 71 7.58 7.09 16.24
N THR A 72 8.50 7.96 16.67
CA THR A 72 9.41 7.66 17.80
C THR A 72 8.74 7.88 19.16
N ASP A 73 7.82 8.85 19.25
CA ASP A 73 7.18 9.21 20.51
C ASP A 73 6.16 8.13 20.95
N PRO A 74 6.21 7.61 22.20
CA PRO A 74 5.26 6.64 22.71
C PRO A 74 3.78 7.07 22.64
N VAL A 75 3.48 8.38 22.60
CA VAL A 75 2.09 8.88 22.52
C VAL A 75 1.32 8.26 21.34
N TRP A 76 2.02 7.96 20.24
CA TRP A 76 1.43 7.43 19.01
C TRP A 76 0.86 6.02 19.16
N VAL A 77 1.33 5.26 20.16
CA VAL A 77 0.87 3.90 20.45
C VAL A 77 0.16 3.82 21.80
N ALA A 78 -0.10 4.95 22.46
CA ALA A 78 -0.71 4.98 23.79
C ALA A 78 -2.21 4.69 23.76
N ASP A 79 -2.92 5.21 22.76
CA ASP A 79 -4.36 5.03 22.61
C ASP A 79 -4.81 4.99 21.14
N ASP A 80 -6.07 4.61 20.94
CA ASP A 80 -6.66 4.43 19.62
C ASP A 80 -6.81 5.75 18.84
N ARG A 81 -6.92 6.89 19.52
CA ARG A 81 -7.05 8.19 18.88
C ARG A 81 -5.75 8.57 18.18
N HIS A 82 -4.63 8.45 18.88
CA HIS A 82 -3.31 8.75 18.31
C HIS A 82 -2.95 7.79 17.18
N VAL A 83 -3.31 6.51 17.29
CA VAL A 83 -3.13 5.53 16.20
C VAL A 83 -3.92 5.94 14.95
N ARG A 84 -5.20 6.32 15.09
CA ARG A 84 -6.01 6.79 13.95
C ARG A 84 -5.40 8.05 13.32
N GLU A 85 -4.92 8.97 14.14
CA GLU A 85 -4.27 10.20 13.67
C GLU A 85 -2.97 9.91 12.90
N ALA A 86 -2.11 9.03 13.42
CA ALA A 86 -0.88 8.60 12.76
C ALA A 86 -1.15 8.03 11.36
N LEU A 87 -2.16 7.16 11.25
CA LEU A 87 -2.53 6.53 9.98
C LEU A 87 -3.21 7.50 9.01
N ALA A 88 -3.97 8.47 9.52
CA ALA A 88 -4.58 9.53 8.70
C ALA A 88 -3.53 10.53 8.16
N ARG A 89 -2.47 10.80 8.92
CA ARG A 89 -1.31 11.57 8.44
C ARG A 89 -0.59 10.81 7.33
N PHE A 90 -0.25 9.55 7.59
CA PHE A 90 0.40 8.69 6.61
C PHE A 90 -0.38 8.58 5.28
N ARG A 91 -1.71 8.40 5.34
CA ARG A 91 -2.53 8.34 4.12
C ARG A 91 -2.46 9.62 3.28
N ARG A 92 -2.47 10.79 3.90
CA ARG A 92 -2.35 12.08 3.20
C ARG A 92 -1.00 12.21 2.49
N ASP A 93 0.07 11.74 3.13
CA ASP A 93 1.41 11.80 2.56
C ASP A 93 1.53 10.85 1.35
N GLN A 94 0.96 9.63 1.43
CA GLN A 94 0.92 8.71 0.29
C GLN A 94 0.14 9.28 -0.91
N GLU A 95 -1.01 9.90 -0.67
CA GLU A 95 -1.83 10.51 -1.73
C GLU A 95 -1.14 11.70 -2.41
N ALA A 96 -0.31 12.44 -1.67
CA ALA A 96 0.48 13.55 -2.21
C ALA A 96 1.63 13.06 -3.11
N GLU A 97 2.31 11.98 -2.70
CA GLU A 97 3.36 11.35 -3.51
C GLU A 97 2.80 10.73 -4.80
N ASP A 98 1.65 10.05 -4.72
CA ASP A 98 1.00 9.46 -5.90
C ASP A 98 0.56 10.53 -6.92
N LYS A 99 0.06 11.68 -6.47
CA LYS A 99 -0.30 12.82 -7.35
C LYS A 99 0.91 13.54 -7.95
N ALA A 100 2.06 13.53 -7.28
CA ALA A 100 3.30 14.08 -7.81
C ALA A 100 3.96 13.16 -8.85
N GLY A 101 3.70 11.85 -8.76
CA GLY A 101 4.12 10.85 -9.75
C GLY A 101 3.36 10.96 -11.08
N ASP A 102 2.04 11.16 -11.02
CA ASP A 102 1.17 11.33 -12.20
C ASP A 102 1.61 12.54 -13.08
N ALA A 103 2.03 13.65 -12.45
CA ALA A 103 2.53 14.81 -13.18
C ALA A 103 3.85 14.57 -13.96
N ARG A 104 4.60 13.49 -13.67
CA ARG A 104 5.82 13.12 -14.42
C ARG A 104 5.54 12.18 -15.60
N GLU A 105 4.38 11.56 -15.66
CA GLU A 105 3.95 10.66 -16.75
C GLU A 105 3.18 11.41 -17.85
N GLY A 106 3.30 12.74 -17.90
CA GLY A 106 2.74 13.61 -18.94
C GLY A 106 3.72 14.06 -20.03
N ARG A 107 4.97 13.57 -20.06
CA ARG A 107 5.96 13.97 -21.08
C ARG A 107 6.43 12.80 -21.95
N ALA A 108 5.84 12.77 -23.15
CA ALA A 108 6.36 12.25 -24.42
C ALA A 108 6.49 10.72 -24.59
N THR A 109 5.54 10.14 -25.33
CA THR A 109 5.88 9.47 -26.59
C THR A 109 5.05 10.09 -27.73
N GLU A 110 5.56 11.20 -28.25
CA GLU A 110 5.44 11.53 -29.66
C GLU A 110 6.01 10.35 -30.47
N ASN A 111 5.14 9.59 -31.13
CA ASN A 111 5.35 8.83 -32.38
C ASN A 111 4.31 7.69 -32.48
N GLY A 112 3.13 8.05 -32.98
CA GLY A 112 2.10 7.11 -33.42
C GLY A 112 1.44 7.68 -34.68
N THR A 113 1.99 7.29 -35.82
CA THR A 113 1.59 7.61 -37.20
C THR A 113 0.08 7.86 -37.41
N PRO A 114 -0.32 8.88 -38.20
CA PRO A 114 -1.72 9.23 -38.42
C PRO A 114 -2.51 8.10 -39.10
N ARG A 115 -3.73 7.86 -38.59
CA ARG A 115 -4.77 7.07 -39.26
C ARG A 115 -5.10 7.70 -40.62
N ALA A 116 -4.78 7.00 -41.71
CA ALA A 116 -5.36 7.30 -43.02
C ALA A 116 -6.86 6.96 -43.00
N ARG A 117 -7.72 7.99 -43.13
CA ARG A 117 -9.09 7.85 -43.63
C ARG A 117 -9.11 8.20 -45.12
N LYS A 118 -9.62 7.29 -45.95
CA LYS A 118 -10.35 7.55 -47.20
C LYS A 118 -11.38 6.41 -47.26
N GLY A 119 -12.70 6.58 -47.26
CA GLY A 119 -13.53 7.67 -47.76
C GLY A 119 -13.76 7.48 -49.25
N GLY A 120 -14.95 6.98 -49.66
CA GLY A 120 -15.40 7.08 -51.05
C GLY A 120 -16.27 5.93 -51.57
N GLU A 121 -17.52 5.93 -51.15
CA GLU A 121 -18.74 5.61 -51.90
C GLU A 121 -18.63 5.59 -53.45
N ARG A 122 -19.26 4.61 -54.11
CA ARG A 122 -20.30 4.87 -55.14
C ARG A 122 -21.02 3.61 -55.65
N ASP A 123 -22.29 3.87 -55.96
CA ASP A 123 -23.37 3.05 -56.48
C ASP A 123 -23.13 2.29 -57.79
N GLY A 124 -23.98 1.29 -58.04
CA GLY A 124 -24.66 1.15 -59.34
C GLY A 124 -24.60 -0.24 -59.99
N ARG A 125 -25.78 -0.86 -60.13
CA ARG A 125 -26.41 -1.63 -61.25
C ARG A 125 -25.49 -2.13 -62.39
N GLU A 126 -25.70 -3.26 -63.07
CA GLU A 126 -26.91 -3.86 -63.65
C GLU A 126 -26.53 -5.22 -64.31
N SER A 127 -27.52 -6.10 -64.58
CA SER A 127 -27.66 -7.14 -65.64
C SER A 127 -26.43 -7.61 -66.45
N GLY A 128 -26.22 -8.88 -66.80
CA GLY A 128 -27.14 -9.90 -67.33
C GLY A 128 -26.36 -10.87 -68.26
N ASP A 129 -27.04 -11.96 -68.64
CA ASP A 129 -26.82 -12.99 -69.69
C ASP A 129 -25.44 -13.19 -70.35
N ASP A 130 -24.93 -14.44 -70.32
CA ASP A 130 -24.88 -15.35 -71.48
C ASP A 130 -24.57 -16.80 -71.02
#